data_AF-A0A2V8Q2A3-F1
#
_entry.id   AF-A0A2V8Q2A3-F1
#
_cell.length_a   1.000
_cell.length_b   1.000
_cell.length_c   1.000
_cell.angle_alpha   90.00
_cell.angle_beta   90.00
_cell.angle_gamma   90.00
#
_symmetry.space_group_name_H-M   'P 1'
#
loop_
_entity.id
_entity.type
_entity.pdbx_description
1 polymer ?
#
loop_
_entity_poly.entity_id
_entity_poly.type
_entity_poly.pdbx_seq_one_letter_code
_entity_poly.pdbx_strand_id
1 'polypeptide(L)'
;MYLLSFVLGFYIWNCSRAKSVQQSKPFPLGEYQYAGFDKKGDKIVEGRLAITSREEDRIKGEWQLNKIGNPERIGPQTGKGECDGLVQEDSLFLNLNPNMVDSNVHLKGKIKDGR
;
A
#
# COMPACT_ATOMS: atom_id res chain seq x y z
N MET A 1 -28.00 -66.32 14.87
CA MET A 1 -26.82 -66.03 14.03
C MET A 1 -27.00 -64.64 13.46
N TYR A 2 -26.29 -63.65 14.00
CA TYR A 2 -26.47 -62.23 13.67
C TYR A 2 -25.89 -61.92 12.28
N LEU A 3 -26.69 -61.33 11.39
CA LEU A 3 -26.21 -60.71 10.16
C LEU A 3 -25.94 -59.23 10.48
N LEU A 4 -24.67 -58.86 10.65
CA LEU A 4 -24.26 -57.46 10.83
C LEU A 4 -24.30 -56.75 9.47
N SER A 5 -25.31 -55.91 9.26
CA SER A 5 -25.33 -54.93 8.17
C SER A 5 -24.41 -53.77 8.52
N PHE A 6 -23.21 -53.74 7.94
CA PHE A 6 -22.34 -52.56 7.96
C PHE A 6 -22.84 -51.53 6.93
N VAL A 7 -23.61 -50.54 7.40
CA VAL A 7 -23.88 -49.33 6.61
C VAL A 7 -22.79 -48.31 6.96
N LEU A 8 -21.76 -48.23 6.13
CA LEU A 8 -20.75 -47.18 6.19
C LEU A 8 -21.42 -45.86 5.77
N GLY A 9 -21.80 -45.04 6.74
CA GLY A 9 -22.24 -43.67 6.50
C GLY A 9 -21.07 -42.82 6.01
N PHE A 10 -21.06 -42.50 4.72
CA PHE A 10 -20.18 -41.48 4.16
C PHE A 10 -20.63 -40.10 4.67
N TYR A 11 -20.01 -39.65 5.77
CA TYR A 11 -20.05 -38.26 6.20
C TYR A 11 -19.27 -37.41 5.21
N ILE A 12 -19.98 -36.85 4.23
CA ILE A 12 -19.44 -35.79 3.37
C ILE A 12 -19.35 -34.53 4.22
N TRP A 13 -18.18 -34.32 4.84
CA TRP A 13 -17.82 -33.04 5.43
C TRP A 13 -17.62 -32.04 4.28
N ASN A 14 -18.69 -31.33 3.94
CA ASN A 14 -18.61 -30.18 3.05
C ASN A 14 -17.93 -29.04 3.83
N CYS A 15 -16.60 -29.02 3.84
CA CYS A 15 -15.85 -27.84 4.27
C CYS A 15 -15.94 -26.79 3.16
N SER A 16 -17.05 -26.05 3.11
CA SER A 16 -17.06 -24.77 2.43
C SER A 16 -16.17 -23.83 3.24
N ARG A 17 -14.89 -23.75 2.87
CA ARG A 17 -13.99 -22.72 3.40
C ARG A 17 -14.50 -21.39 2.86
N ALA A 18 -15.40 -20.75 3.61
CA ALA A 18 -15.75 -19.36 3.37
C ALA A 18 -14.44 -18.58 3.45
N LYS A 19 -13.96 -18.06 2.32
CA LYS A 19 -12.92 -17.03 2.34
C LYS A 19 -13.57 -15.86 3.07
N SER A 20 -13.20 -15.66 4.33
CA SER A 20 -13.51 -14.40 5.01
C SER A 20 -12.94 -13.30 4.12
N VAL A 21 -13.80 -12.50 3.50
CA VAL A 21 -13.39 -11.23 2.91
C VAL A 21 -12.90 -10.42 4.09
N GLN A 22 -11.60 -10.47 4.32
CA GLN A 22 -10.97 -9.72 5.39
C GLN A 22 -11.07 -8.27 4.97
N GLN A 23 -12.12 -7.60 5.46
CA GLN A 23 -12.34 -6.19 5.18
C GLN A 23 -11.15 -5.43 5.75
N SER A 24 -10.26 -4.97 4.86
CA SER A 24 -9.07 -4.23 5.24
C SER A 24 -9.51 -2.98 6.00
N LYS A 25 -8.78 -2.65 7.07
CA LYS A 25 -9.03 -1.38 7.78
C LYS A 25 -8.96 -0.23 6.76
N PRO A 26 -9.79 0.81 6.91
CA PRO A 26 -9.70 1.98 6.06
C PRO A 26 -8.32 2.62 6.21
N PHE A 27 -7.52 2.64 5.14
CA PHE A 27 -6.40 3.55 4.93
C PHE A 27 -6.90 4.98 5.17
N PRO A 28 -6.25 5.75 6.07
CA PRO A 28 -6.68 7.12 6.33
C PRO A 28 -6.53 8.00 5.09
N LEU A 29 -7.42 8.95 4.92
CA LEU A 29 -7.20 10.07 3.99
C LEU A 29 -6.53 11.22 4.76
N GLY A 30 -5.91 12.14 4.04
CA GLY A 30 -5.36 13.37 4.61
C GLY A 30 -3.89 13.60 4.30
N GLU A 31 -3.28 14.48 5.10
CA GLU A 31 -1.89 14.90 4.92
C GLU A 31 -0.91 14.07 5.75
N TYR A 32 0.18 13.68 5.10
CA TYR A 32 1.29 12.94 5.69
C TYR A 32 2.57 13.74 5.51
N GLN A 33 3.38 13.78 6.55
CA GLN A 33 4.74 14.29 6.44
C GLN A 33 5.61 13.26 5.72
N TYR A 34 6.40 13.73 4.76
CA TYR A 34 7.32 12.93 3.98
C TYR A 34 8.76 13.29 4.32
N ALA A 35 9.61 12.28 4.47
CA ALA A 35 11.05 12.43 4.58
C ALA A 35 11.76 11.35 3.76
N GLY A 36 12.69 11.79 2.91
CA GLY A 36 13.57 10.92 2.13
C GLY A 36 15.01 11.04 2.61
N PHE A 37 15.71 9.91 2.66
CA PHE A 37 17.06 9.79 3.20
C PHE A 37 18.02 9.22 2.16
N ASP A 38 19.28 9.61 2.23
CA ASP A 38 20.34 9.02 1.42
C ASP A 38 20.86 7.70 2.03
N LYS A 39 21.86 7.09 1.37
CA LYS A 39 22.46 5.83 1.83
C LYS A 39 23.20 5.91 3.18
N LYS A 40 23.51 7.11 3.66
CA LYS A 40 24.15 7.35 4.95
C LYS A 40 23.13 7.65 6.05
N GLY A 41 21.85 7.80 5.68
CA GLY A 41 20.79 8.18 6.60
C GLY A 41 20.62 9.69 6.74
N ASP A 42 21.28 10.49 5.92
CA ASP A 42 21.10 11.94 5.92
C ASP A 42 19.76 12.29 5.26
N LYS A 43 18.95 13.13 5.89
CA LYS A 43 17.68 13.60 5.31
C LYS A 43 17.97 14.54 4.15
N ILE A 44 17.50 14.20 2.95
CA ILE A 44 17.79 14.92 1.69
C ILE A 44 16.53 15.44 0.98
N VAL A 45 15.35 14.95 1.36
CA VAL A 45 14.05 15.41 0.85
C VAL A 45 13.06 15.49 2.01
N GLU A 46 12.21 16.52 2.02
CA GLU A 46 11.09 16.62 2.95
C GLU A 46 9.87 17.26 2.30
N GLY A 47 8.69 17.06 2.87
CA GLY A 47 7.48 17.73 2.40
C GLY A 47 6.23 17.01 2.82
N ARG A 48 5.21 17.07 1.96
CA ARG A 48 3.87 16.54 2.26
C ARG A 48 3.39 15.62 1.15
N LEU A 49 2.70 14.56 1.54
CA LEU A 49 1.82 13.76 0.68
C LEU A 49 0.39 14.01 1.16
N ALA A 50 -0.51 14.37 0.25
CA ALA A 50 -1.93 14.52 0.54
C ALA A 50 -2.70 13.42 -0.20
N ILE A 51 -3.27 12.46 0.54
CA ILE A 51 -4.14 11.43 -0.04
C ILE A 51 -5.56 11.96 -0.03
N THR A 52 -6.09 12.23 -1.22
CA THR A 52 -7.33 13.01 -1.41
C THR A 52 -8.53 12.14 -1.74
N SER A 53 -8.32 10.94 -2.30
CA SER A 53 -9.41 10.00 -2.57
C SER A 53 -9.00 8.54 -2.45
N ARG A 54 -10.01 7.71 -2.23
CA ARG A 54 -9.90 6.25 -2.21
C ARG A 54 -11.12 5.61 -2.84
N GLU A 55 -10.88 4.69 -3.76
CA GLU A 55 -11.89 3.83 -4.39
C GLU A 55 -11.40 2.38 -4.25
N GLU A 56 -12.10 1.57 -3.44
CA GLU A 56 -11.68 0.20 -3.11
C GLU A 56 -10.26 0.11 -2.53
N ASP A 57 -9.32 -0.51 -3.23
CA ASP A 57 -7.90 -0.60 -2.88
C ASP A 57 -7.06 0.51 -3.54
N ARG A 58 -7.62 1.31 -4.43
CA ARG A 58 -6.89 2.37 -5.13
C ARG A 58 -6.98 3.70 -4.39
N ILE A 59 -5.86 4.40 -4.30
CA ILE A 59 -5.75 5.73 -3.71
C ILE A 59 -5.18 6.71 -4.73
N LYS A 60 -5.58 7.97 -4.61
CA LYS A 60 -5.02 9.10 -5.36
C LYS A 60 -4.69 10.24 -4.43
N GLY A 61 -3.77 11.07 -4.87
CA GLY A 61 -3.32 12.20 -4.09
C GLY A 61 -2.40 13.14 -4.84
N GLU A 62 -1.85 14.06 -4.07
CA GLU A 62 -0.89 15.05 -4.51
C GLU A 62 0.29 15.09 -3.55
N TRP A 63 1.40 15.64 -4.01
CA TRP A 63 2.58 15.81 -3.18
C TRP A 63 3.26 17.14 -3.47
N GLN A 64 3.96 17.63 -2.44
CA GLN A 64 4.86 18.77 -2.54
C GLN A 64 6.10 18.48 -1.72
N LEU A 65 7.23 18.32 -2.41
CA LEU A 65 8.49 17.85 -1.84
C LEU A 65 9.62 18.84 -2.15
N ASN A 66 10.47 19.11 -1.16
CA ASN A 66 11.58 20.02 -1.25
C ASN A 66 12.90 19.29 -0.97
N LYS A 67 13.96 19.67 -1.68
CA LYS A 67 15.31 19.21 -1.35
C LYS A 67 15.80 19.83 -0.04
N ILE A 68 16.55 19.07 0.73
CA ILE A 68 17.30 19.54 1.89
C ILE A 68 18.79 19.56 1.54
N GLY A 69 19.42 20.72 1.69
CA GLY A 69 20.82 20.92 1.31
C GLY A 69 21.01 20.93 -0.21
N ASN A 70 22.11 20.35 -0.68
CA ASN A 70 22.44 20.24 -2.10
C ASN A 70 22.80 18.80 -2.50
N PRO A 71 21.87 17.84 -2.36
CA PRO A 71 22.12 16.44 -2.68
C PRO A 71 22.22 16.28 -4.20
N GLU A 72 23.17 15.45 -4.64
CA GLU A 72 23.34 15.15 -6.06
C GLU A 72 22.50 13.94 -6.48
N ARG A 73 22.03 13.93 -7.73
CA ARG A 73 21.41 12.77 -8.39
C ARG A 73 20.18 12.19 -7.66
N ILE A 74 19.34 13.04 -7.06
CA ILE A 74 18.14 12.59 -6.32
C ILE A 74 16.95 12.18 -7.20
N GLY A 75 17.04 12.30 -8.53
CA GLY A 75 15.94 11.99 -9.44
C GLY A 75 14.74 12.93 -9.30
N PRO A 76 13.58 12.60 -9.91
CA PRO A 76 12.38 13.44 -9.91
C PRO A 76 11.58 13.29 -8.59
N GLN A 77 12.24 13.56 -7.46
CA GLN A 77 11.68 13.39 -6.10
C GLN A 77 11.43 14.74 -5.38
N THR A 78 11.36 15.83 -6.14
CA THR A 78 11.16 17.20 -5.61
C THR A 78 10.25 18.01 -6.53
N GLY A 79 9.64 19.05 -6.01
CA GLY A 79 8.65 19.87 -6.69
C GLY A 79 7.24 19.57 -6.20
N LYS A 80 6.30 19.46 -7.13
CA LYS A 80 4.92 19.09 -6.85
C LYS A 80 4.41 18.14 -7.94
N GLY A 81 3.44 17.30 -7.61
CA GLY A 81 2.84 16.40 -8.57
C GLY A 81 1.68 15.59 -7.98
N GLU A 82 1.15 14.70 -8.81
CA GLU A 82 0.10 13.76 -8.42
C GLU A 82 0.70 12.41 -8.05
N CYS A 83 -0.04 11.63 -7.27
CA CYS A 83 0.29 10.25 -6.99
C CYS A 83 -0.93 9.32 -7.17
N ASP A 84 -0.66 8.09 -7.60
CA ASP A 84 -1.64 7.03 -7.79
C ASP A 84 -1.06 5.73 -7.22
N GLY A 85 -1.86 4.99 -6.47
CA GLY A 85 -1.37 3.82 -5.76
C GLY A 85 -2.44 2.83 -5.34
N LEU A 86 -1.98 1.76 -4.73
CA LEU A 86 -2.78 0.66 -4.20
C LEU A 86 -2.47 0.44 -2.71
N VAL A 87 -3.51 0.15 -1.95
CA VAL A 87 -3.46 -0.28 -0.56
C VAL A 87 -4.05 -1.67 -0.45
N GLN A 88 -3.19 -2.66 -0.24
CA GLN A 88 -3.58 -4.05 -0.09
C GLN A 88 -3.20 -4.53 1.30
N GLU A 89 -4.20 -4.90 2.09
CA GLU A 89 -4.06 -5.22 3.51
C GLU A 89 -3.41 -4.04 4.27
N ASP A 90 -2.15 -4.22 4.67
CA ASP A 90 -1.30 -3.25 5.35
C ASP A 90 -0.11 -2.81 4.50
N SER A 91 -0.13 -3.10 3.19
CA SER A 91 0.89 -2.69 2.23
C SER A 91 0.43 -1.49 1.40
N LEU A 92 1.33 -0.52 1.22
CA LEU A 92 1.14 0.64 0.37
C LEU A 92 2.10 0.55 -0.83
N PHE A 93 1.56 0.74 -2.02
CA PHE A 93 2.32 0.91 -3.26
C PHE A 93 1.88 2.21 -3.91
N LEU A 94 2.74 3.21 -3.97
CA LEU A 94 2.40 4.55 -4.48
C LEU A 94 3.37 4.95 -5.58
N ASN A 95 2.86 5.32 -6.74
CA ASN A 95 3.63 5.98 -7.80
C ASN A 95 3.53 7.50 -7.63
N LEU A 96 4.67 8.17 -7.43
CA LEU A 96 4.74 9.63 -7.25
C LEU A 96 4.81 10.39 -8.59
N ASN A 97 4.90 9.70 -9.71
CA ASN A 97 4.93 10.31 -11.03
C ASN A 97 4.22 9.44 -12.08
N PRO A 98 2.92 9.15 -11.88
CA PRO A 98 2.16 8.21 -12.70
C PRO A 98 2.11 8.58 -14.20
N ASN A 99 2.37 9.84 -14.55
CA ASN A 99 2.39 10.34 -15.92
C ASN A 99 3.77 10.23 -16.61
N MET A 100 4.78 9.60 -15.98
CA MET A 100 6.11 9.38 -16.53
C MET A 100 6.46 7.88 -16.59
N VAL A 101 6.73 7.35 -17.79
CA VAL A 101 6.91 5.90 -18.00
C VAL A 101 8.34 5.40 -17.69
N ASP A 102 9.37 6.20 -17.98
CA ASP A 102 10.77 5.72 -17.96
C ASP A 102 11.55 6.06 -16.68
N SER A 103 11.02 6.95 -15.83
CA SER A 103 11.73 7.44 -14.63
C SER A 103 10.83 7.39 -13.40
N ASN A 104 10.10 6.27 -13.24
CA ASN A 104 9.13 6.11 -12.16
C ASN A 104 9.76 6.21 -10.77
N VAL A 105 9.06 6.87 -9.85
CA VAL A 105 9.40 6.96 -8.43
C VAL A 105 8.28 6.27 -7.66
N HIS A 106 8.62 5.17 -7.01
CA HIS A 106 7.67 4.36 -6.26
C HIS A 106 7.99 4.38 -4.77
N LEU A 107 6.97 4.61 -3.94
CA LEU A 107 7.00 4.28 -2.51
C LEU A 107 6.38 2.90 -2.31
N LYS A 108 7.09 2.03 -1.60
CA LYS A 108 6.60 0.72 -1.19
C LYS A 108 6.81 0.59 0.31
N GLY A 109 5.73 0.41 1.05
CA GLY A 109 5.79 0.47 2.51
C GLY A 109 4.70 -0.35 3.18
N LYS A 110 4.77 -0.36 4.50
CA LYS A 110 3.75 -0.93 5.39
C LYS A 110 3.08 0.18 6.18
N ILE A 111 1.78 0.09 6.31
CA ILE A 111 0.95 1.00 7.12
C ILE A 111 0.96 0.45 8.54
N LYS A 112 1.37 1.26 9.51
CA LYS A 112 1.44 0.84 10.90
C LYS A 112 0.44 1.64 11.72
N ASP A 113 -0.31 0.96 12.58
CA ASP A 113 -1.30 1.59 13.46
C ASP A 113 -2.40 2.36 12.71
N GLY A 114 -2.64 2.00 11.43
CA GLY A 114 -3.57 2.69 10.55
C GLY A 114 -3.14 4.13 10.26
N ARG A 115 -1.82 4.40 10.19
CA ARG A 115 -1.20 5.66 9.81
C ARG A 115 0.02 5.41 8.92
#